data_AF-A0AAW1E418-F1
#
_entry.id   AF-A0AAW1E418-F1
#
_cell.length_a   1.000
_cell.length_b   1.000
_cell.length_c   1.000
_cell.angle_alpha   90.00
_cell.angle_beta   90.00
_cell.angle_gamma   90.00
#
_symmetry.space_group_name_H-M   'P 1'
#
loop_
_entity.id
_entity.type
_entity.pdbx_description
1 polymer ?
#
loop_
_entity_poly.entity_id
_entity_poly.type
_entity_poly.pdbx_seq_one_letter_code
_entity_poly.pdbx_strand_id
1 'polypeptide(L)'
;MQRLQEEAQWLTVVEYVRALMQKRLVCRSAEERRQLAQQMVQDDQQFREILHGLEGEGSVPEVNPLSLLPVLADFIRLKDPGMLTLEVSGLAAKYPDISEEHVSVLLDIRGDVSRDIRGAVLDLLEQSAPPLPAGYRPIFTDILVPHPTMAFCLPTAKCA
;
A
#
# COMPACT_ATOMS: atom_id res chain seq x y z
N MET A 1 6.29 9.16 -26.80
CA MET A 1 7.26 8.47 -25.92
C MET A 1 6.93 8.71 -24.46
N GLN A 2 6.75 9.98 -24.02
CA GLN A 2 6.38 10.35 -22.65
C GLN A 2 5.19 9.56 -22.05
N ARG A 3 4.04 9.50 -22.73
CA ARG A 3 2.87 8.72 -22.24
C ARG A 3 3.16 7.23 -22.02
N LEU A 4 4.02 6.64 -22.84
CA LEU A 4 4.39 5.22 -22.69
C LEU A 4 5.26 5.02 -21.44
N GLN A 5 6.14 5.99 -21.15
CA GLN A 5 7.00 5.97 -19.96
C GLN A 5 6.18 6.18 -18.68
N GLU A 6 5.25 7.13 -18.68
CA GLU A 6 4.30 7.33 -17.57
C GLU A 6 3.49 6.06 -17.30
N GLU A 7 3.03 5.38 -18.36
CA GLU A 7 2.29 4.12 -18.22
C GLU A 7 3.19 2.97 -17.75
N ALA A 8 4.44 2.91 -18.21
CA ALA A 8 5.40 1.93 -17.71
C ALA A 8 5.73 2.14 -16.23
N GLN A 9 5.89 3.39 -15.79
CA GLN A 9 6.05 3.76 -14.38
C GLN A 9 4.82 3.33 -13.56
N TRP A 10 3.62 3.64 -14.06
CA TRP A 10 2.37 3.26 -13.42
C TRP A 10 2.27 1.75 -13.22
N LEU A 11 2.42 0.98 -14.30
CA LEU A 11 2.32 -0.48 -14.26
C LEU A 11 3.38 -1.10 -13.36
N THR A 12 4.61 -0.59 -13.40
CA THR A 12 5.70 -1.07 -12.55
C THR A 12 5.35 -0.92 -11.07
N VAL A 13 4.82 0.24 -10.67
CA VAL A 13 4.40 0.50 -9.28
C VAL A 13 3.20 -0.36 -8.90
N VAL A 14 2.17 -0.43 -9.76
CA VAL A 14 0.98 -1.24 -9.51
C VAL A 14 1.35 -2.72 -9.33
N GLU A 15 2.15 -3.30 -10.22
CA GLU A 15 2.56 -4.69 -10.12
C GLU A 15 3.44 -4.95 -8.90
N TYR A 16 4.35 -4.03 -8.56
CA TYR A 16 5.18 -4.13 -7.38
C TYR A 16 4.33 -4.18 -6.10
N VAL A 17 3.44 -3.21 -5.92
CA VAL A 17 2.60 -3.11 -4.72
C VAL A 17 1.61 -4.27 -4.67
N ARG A 18 1.04 -4.67 -5.81
CA ARG A 18 0.19 -5.86 -5.89
C ARG A 18 0.94 -7.12 -5.45
N ALA A 19 2.14 -7.35 -5.96
CA ALA A 19 2.95 -8.50 -5.57
C ALA A 19 3.30 -8.47 -4.07
N LEU A 20 3.60 -7.29 -3.52
CA LEU A 20 3.86 -7.10 -2.10
C LEU A 20 2.63 -7.48 -1.25
N MET A 21 1.44 -6.99 -1.65
CA MET A 21 0.19 -7.22 -0.93
C MET A 21 -0.33 -8.65 -1.05
N GLN A 22 -0.09 -9.31 -2.18
CA GLN A 22 -0.49 -10.70 -2.40
C GLN A 22 0.45 -11.70 -1.73
N LYS A 23 1.70 -11.29 -1.49
CA LYS A 23 2.65 -12.09 -0.71
C LYS A 23 2.16 -12.15 0.74
N ARG A 24 2.02 -13.35 1.29
CA ARG A 24 1.72 -13.57 2.71
C ARG A 24 2.93 -13.27 3.61
N LEU A 25 3.47 -12.06 3.47
CA LEU A 25 4.60 -11.53 4.21
C LEU A 25 4.11 -10.96 5.54
N VAL A 26 4.82 -11.24 6.63
CA VAL A 26 4.57 -10.65 7.95
C VAL A 26 5.93 -10.37 8.59
N CYS A 27 6.21 -9.10 8.86
CA CYS A 27 7.39 -8.69 9.60
C CYS A 27 7.21 -9.01 11.08
N ARG A 28 8.12 -9.80 11.64
CA ARG A 28 8.08 -10.28 13.03
C ARG A 28 8.90 -9.44 13.99
N SER A 29 9.63 -8.45 13.47
CA SER A 29 10.48 -7.56 14.26
C SER A 29 10.55 -6.16 13.65
N ALA A 30 11.00 -5.19 14.45
CA ALA A 30 11.31 -3.84 13.96
C ALA A 30 12.44 -3.86 12.91
N GLU A 31 13.38 -4.80 13.04
CA GLU A 31 14.47 -4.96 12.08
C GLU A 31 13.97 -5.50 10.73
N GLU A 32 13.07 -6.49 10.72
CA GLU A 32 12.46 -6.97 9.48
C GLU A 32 11.66 -5.88 8.77
N ARG A 33 10.91 -5.05 9.51
CA ARG A 33 10.21 -3.88 8.95
C ARG A 33 11.17 -2.88 8.33
N ARG A 34 12.27 -2.59 9.03
CA ARG A 34 13.32 -1.67 8.54
C ARG A 34 13.96 -2.20 7.26
N GLN A 35 14.28 -3.49 7.20
CA GLN A 35 14.86 -4.15 6.03
C GLN A 35 13.89 -4.14 4.85
N LEU A 36 12.62 -4.47 5.06
CA LEU A 36 11.59 -4.44 4.01
C LEU A 36 11.44 -3.02 3.44
N ALA A 37 11.26 -2.02 4.30
CA ALA A 37 11.14 -0.63 3.86
C ALA A 37 12.39 -0.13 3.13
N GLN A 38 13.58 -0.53 3.59
CA GLN A 38 14.83 -0.20 2.91
C GLN A 38 14.90 -0.83 1.51
N GLN A 39 14.49 -2.09 1.36
CA GLN A 39 14.40 -2.75 0.06
C GLN A 39 13.44 -2.02 -0.87
N MET A 40 12.25 -1.64 -0.40
CA MET A 40 11.28 -0.90 -1.20
C MET A 40 11.82 0.43 -1.72
N VAL A 41 12.58 1.16 -0.91
CA VAL A 41 13.23 2.42 -1.33
C VAL A 41 14.36 2.17 -2.33
N GLN A 42 15.11 1.08 -2.18
CA GLN A 42 16.14 0.69 -3.15
C GLN A 42 15.53 0.29 -4.50
N ASP A 43 14.44 -0.48 -4.47
CA ASP A 43 13.70 -0.88 -5.68
C ASP A 43 13.14 0.35 -6.40
N ASP A 44 12.56 1.31 -5.67
CA ASP A 44 12.10 2.59 -6.22
C ASP A 44 13.23 3.36 -6.93
N GLN A 45 14.41 3.44 -6.30
CA GLN A 45 15.58 4.08 -6.89
C GLN A 45 16.03 3.38 -8.18
N GLN A 46 16.05 2.04 -8.20
CA GLN A 46 16.37 1.28 -9.40
C GLN A 46 15.34 1.50 -10.52
N PHE A 47 14.05 1.55 -10.19
CA PHE A 47 13.01 1.88 -11.17
C PHE A 47 13.19 3.27 -11.75
N ARG A 48 13.53 4.26 -10.92
CA ARG A 48 13.85 5.61 -11.38
C ARG A 48 15.03 5.60 -12.34
N GLU A 49 16.12 4.91 -12.01
CA GLU A 49 17.31 4.85 -12.88
C GLU A 49 17.02 4.21 -14.24
N ILE A 50 16.31 3.08 -14.24
CA ILE A 50 15.94 2.34 -15.46
C ILE A 50 15.00 3.18 -16.33
N LEU A 51 14.00 3.82 -15.71
CA LEU A 51 12.95 4.55 -16.43
C LEU A 51 13.37 5.98 -16.79
N HIS A 52 14.32 6.58 -16.07
CA HIS A 52 14.95 7.87 -16.40
C HIS A 52 15.95 7.73 -17.56
N GLY A 53 16.58 6.55 -17.71
CA GLY A 53 17.41 6.24 -18.89
C GLY A 53 16.66 6.25 -20.23
N LEU A 54 15.33 6.41 -20.21
CA LEU A 54 14.44 6.48 -21.37
C LEU A 54 13.96 7.90 -21.69
N GLU A 55 14.48 8.93 -21.01
CA GLU A 55 14.03 10.31 -21.15
C GLU A 55 14.46 10.97 -22.48
N GLY A 56 13.48 11.56 -23.16
CA GLY A 56 13.66 12.79 -23.94
C GLY A 56 13.08 13.96 -23.14
N GLU A 57 13.70 15.14 -23.24
CA GLU A 57 13.34 16.37 -22.51
C GLU A 57 11.81 16.61 -22.51
N GLY A 58 11.16 16.44 -21.35
CA GLY A 58 9.72 16.54 -21.20
C GLY A 58 9.29 16.91 -19.78
N SER A 59 8.11 17.52 -19.66
CA SER A 59 7.57 18.06 -18.41
C SER A 59 7.28 16.98 -17.36
N VAL A 60 7.64 17.25 -16.10
CA VAL A 60 7.38 16.36 -14.95
C VAL A 60 5.86 16.29 -14.67
N PRO A 61 5.24 15.09 -14.62
CA PRO A 61 3.83 14.96 -14.30
C PRO A 61 3.51 15.34 -12.84
N GLU A 62 2.29 15.83 -12.60
CA GLU A 62 1.80 16.37 -11.31
C GLU A 62 1.70 15.30 -10.21
N VAL A 63 1.52 14.02 -10.58
CA VAL A 63 1.54 12.88 -9.65
C VAL A 63 2.53 11.85 -10.18
N ASN A 64 3.66 11.69 -9.49
CA ASN A 64 4.67 10.68 -9.81
C ASN A 64 4.25 9.33 -9.19
N PRO A 65 3.89 8.31 -9.97
CA PRO A 65 3.48 7.00 -9.44
C PRO A 65 4.56 6.36 -8.57
N LEU A 66 5.83 6.59 -8.90
CA LEU A 66 6.99 6.09 -8.14
C LEU A 66 7.02 6.64 -6.70
N SER A 67 6.30 7.72 -6.39
CA SER A 67 6.24 8.22 -5.01
C SER A 67 5.47 7.29 -4.04
N LEU A 68 4.73 6.29 -4.53
CA LEU A 68 3.97 5.37 -3.68
C LEU A 68 4.88 4.42 -2.89
N LEU A 69 5.95 3.88 -3.49
CA LEU A 69 6.84 2.93 -2.82
C LEU A 69 7.50 3.54 -1.57
N PRO A 70 8.09 4.75 -1.62
CA PRO A 70 8.62 5.42 -0.43
C PRO A 70 7.56 5.67 0.64
N VAL A 71 6.34 6.05 0.27
CA VAL A 71 5.23 6.27 1.23
C VAL A 71 4.87 4.98 1.96
N LEU A 72 4.73 3.87 1.23
CA LEU A 72 4.46 2.57 1.85
C LEU A 72 5.64 2.08 2.69
N ALA A 73 6.87 2.35 2.25
CA ALA A 73 8.08 2.04 3.04
C ALA A 73 8.09 2.80 4.37
N ASP A 74 7.74 4.09 4.36
CA ASP A 74 7.58 4.91 5.57
C ASP A 74 6.53 4.34 6.52
N PHE A 75 5.38 3.96 5.99
CA PHE A 75 4.32 3.31 6.76
C PHE A 75 4.79 2.01 7.44
N ILE A 76 5.52 1.15 6.71
CA ILE A 76 6.03 -0.13 7.22
C ILE A 76 7.10 0.09 8.30
N ARG A 77 8.03 1.04 8.12
CA ARG A 77 9.13 1.30 9.07
C ARG A 77 8.76 2.18 10.25
N LEU A 78 7.56 2.76 10.27
CA LEU A 78 7.07 3.58 11.37
C LEU A 78 7.26 2.80 12.69
N LYS A 79 7.98 3.42 13.63
CA LYS A 79 8.41 2.76 14.87
C LYS A 79 7.27 2.55 15.85
N ASP A 80 6.43 3.58 16.01
CA ASP A 80 5.35 3.59 16.99
C ASP A 80 4.04 3.16 16.32
N PRO A 81 3.42 2.02 16.71
CA PRO A 81 2.13 1.62 16.19
C PRO A 81 0.98 2.54 16.66
N GLY A 82 1.14 3.29 17.75
CA GLY A 82 0.15 4.28 18.19
C GLY A 82 -0.07 5.43 17.20
N MET A 83 0.90 5.66 16.30
CA MET A 83 0.82 6.68 15.25
C MET A 83 0.15 6.19 13.96
N LEU A 84 -0.23 4.90 13.88
CA LEU A 84 -0.80 4.31 12.67
C LEU A 84 -2.08 5.00 12.21
N THR A 85 -2.94 5.44 13.14
CA THR A 85 -4.16 6.19 12.82
C THR A 85 -3.86 7.49 12.06
N LEU A 86 -2.81 8.22 12.47
CA LEU A 86 -2.39 9.44 11.79
C LEU A 86 -1.78 9.13 10.41
N GLU A 87 -0.91 8.13 10.34
CA GLU A 87 -0.27 7.75 9.08
C GLU A 87 -1.29 7.24 8.05
N VAL A 88 -2.29 6.46 8.46
CA VAL A 88 -3.37 6.03 7.56
C VAL A 88 -4.22 7.21 7.11
N SER A 89 -4.51 8.18 7.98
CA SER A 89 -5.21 9.40 7.58
C SER A 89 -4.43 10.18 6.51
N GLY A 90 -3.10 10.34 6.68
CA GLY A 90 -2.24 10.97 5.69
C GLY A 90 -2.17 10.18 4.38
N LEU A 91 -2.11 8.84 4.46
CA LEU A 91 -2.12 7.95 3.31
C LEU A 91 -3.44 8.07 2.51
N ALA A 92 -4.59 8.03 3.19
CA ALA A 92 -5.90 8.17 2.55
C ALA A 92 -6.13 9.57 1.98
N ALA A 93 -5.59 10.62 2.61
CA ALA A 93 -5.62 11.97 2.05
C ALA A 93 -4.80 12.07 0.75
N LYS A 94 -3.66 11.38 0.67
CA LYS A 94 -2.79 11.37 -0.52
C LYS A 94 -3.30 10.42 -1.62
N TYR A 95 -3.91 9.31 -1.23
CA TYR A 95 -4.46 8.28 -2.11
C TYR A 95 -5.89 7.94 -1.71
N PRO A 96 -6.87 8.77 -2.11
CA PRO A 96 -8.26 8.65 -1.66
C PRO A 96 -9.01 7.41 -2.19
N ASP A 97 -8.39 6.61 -3.08
CA ASP A 97 -8.94 5.35 -3.54
C ASP A 97 -8.43 4.12 -2.76
N ILE A 98 -7.60 4.32 -1.73
CA ILE A 98 -7.18 3.22 -0.85
C ILE A 98 -8.37 2.69 -0.04
N SER A 99 -8.57 1.37 -0.05
CA SER A 99 -9.66 0.71 0.69
C SER A 99 -9.20 0.12 2.03
N GLU A 100 -10.16 -0.22 2.89
CA GLU A 100 -9.92 -0.95 4.13
C GLU A 100 -9.16 -2.26 3.93
N GLU A 101 -9.40 -2.96 2.83
CA GLU A 101 -8.70 -4.22 2.52
C GLU A 101 -7.21 -3.97 2.28
N HIS A 102 -6.85 -2.90 1.56
CA HIS A 102 -5.46 -2.50 1.36
C HIS A 102 -4.79 -2.15 2.69
N VAL A 103 -5.46 -1.36 3.53
CA VAL A 103 -4.94 -0.99 4.84
C VAL A 103 -4.78 -2.21 5.73
N SER A 104 -5.75 -3.14 5.74
CA SER A 104 -5.67 -4.38 6.50
C SER A 104 -4.45 -5.21 6.10
N VAL A 105 -4.18 -5.35 4.79
CA VAL A 105 -2.99 -6.07 4.30
C VAL A 105 -1.69 -5.37 4.73
N LEU A 106 -1.62 -4.04 4.68
CA LEU A 106 -0.45 -3.30 5.16
C LEU A 106 -0.20 -3.51 6.66
N LEU A 107 -1.27 -3.53 7.47
CA LEU A 107 -1.18 -3.84 8.90
C LEU A 107 -0.75 -5.29 9.14
N ASP A 108 -1.19 -6.23 8.31
CA ASP A 108 -0.77 -7.64 8.35
C ASP A 108 0.72 -7.80 8.02
N ILE A 109 1.19 -7.13 6.96
CA ILE A 109 2.61 -7.10 6.59
C ILE A 109 3.45 -6.54 7.74
N ARG A 110 2.98 -5.49 8.41
CA ARG A 110 3.70 -4.86 9.53
C ARG A 110 3.84 -5.79 10.74
N GLY A 111 2.82 -6.59 11.04
CA GLY A 111 2.89 -7.71 11.99
C GLY A 111 2.93 -7.37 13.48
N ASP A 112 3.04 -6.09 13.86
CA ASP A 112 3.11 -5.64 15.27
C ASP A 112 1.89 -4.83 15.73
N VAL A 113 0.76 -4.96 15.03
CA VAL A 113 -0.45 -4.15 15.25
C VAL A 113 -1.43 -4.90 16.15
N SER A 114 -1.79 -4.31 17.29
CA SER A 114 -2.81 -4.87 18.19
C SER A 114 -4.22 -4.79 17.57
N ARG A 115 -5.17 -5.56 18.11
CA ARG A 115 -6.57 -5.52 17.66
C ARG A 115 -7.20 -4.14 17.86
N ASP A 116 -6.91 -3.48 18.97
CA ASP A 116 -7.47 -2.17 19.30
C ASP A 116 -6.97 -1.10 18.32
N ILE A 117 -5.66 -1.10 18.01
CA ILE A 117 -5.08 -0.17 17.03
C ILE A 117 -5.64 -0.46 15.64
N ARG A 118 -5.77 -1.74 15.25
CA ARG A 118 -6.37 -2.11 13.98
C ARG A 118 -7.81 -1.60 13.86
N GLY A 119 -8.63 -1.81 14.88
CA GLY A 119 -10.01 -1.33 14.92
C GLY A 119 -10.07 0.18 14.75
N ALA A 120 -9.31 0.94 15.56
CA ALA A 120 -9.27 2.40 15.47
C ALA A 120 -8.82 2.92 14.10
N VAL A 121 -7.89 2.23 13.44
CA VAL A 121 -7.42 2.59 12.09
C VAL A 121 -8.51 2.37 11.03
N LEU A 122 -9.20 1.22 11.07
CA LEU A 122 -10.23 0.89 10.09
C LEU A 122 -11.50 1.74 10.31
N ASP A 123 -11.92 1.92 11.56
CA ASP A 123 -13.05 2.78 11.92
C ASP A 123 -12.83 4.23 11.44
N LEU A 124 -11.59 4.75 11.56
CA LEU A 124 -11.25 6.07 11.03
C LEU A 124 -11.44 6.11 9.51
N LEU A 125 -10.92 5.11 8.80
CA LEU A 125 -10.94 5.06 7.34
C LEU A 125 -12.39 4.99 6.82
N GLU A 126 -13.26 4.20 7.45
CA GLU A 126 -14.69 4.13 7.12
C GLU A 126 -15.37 5.50 7.28
N GLN A 127 -15.02 6.24 8.34
CA GLN A 127 -15.54 7.58 8.61
C GLN A 127 -14.94 8.67 7.69
N SER A 128 -13.85 8.37 6.99
CA SER A 128 -13.08 9.34 6.19
C SER A 128 -12.87 8.86 4.75
N ALA A 129 -13.98 8.69 4.02
CA ALA A 129 -13.97 8.48 2.57
C ALA A 129 -14.30 9.79 1.82
N PRO A 130 -13.31 10.65 1.50
CA PRO A 130 -13.55 11.82 0.67
C PRO A 130 -13.91 11.40 -0.77
N PRO A 131 -14.74 12.16 -1.49
CA PRO A 131 -14.96 11.92 -2.90
C PRO A 131 -13.65 12.06 -3.69
N LEU A 132 -13.46 11.23 -4.71
CA LEU A 132 -12.27 11.30 -5.55
C LEU A 132 -12.19 12.68 -6.25
N PRO A 133 -11.04 13.38 -6.16
CA PRO A 133 -10.86 14.67 -6.84
C PRO A 133 -11.03 14.54 -8.36
N ALA A 134 -11.49 15.61 -9.01
CA ALA A 134 -11.59 15.65 -10.48
C ALA A 134 -10.20 15.47 -11.11
N GLY A 135 -10.08 14.56 -12.08
CA GLY A 135 -8.81 14.25 -12.74
C GLY A 135 -7.88 13.33 -11.95
N TYR A 136 -8.30 12.85 -10.77
CA TYR A 136 -7.55 11.85 -10.02
C TYR A 136 -7.48 10.52 -10.78
N ARG A 137 -6.27 10.01 -10.99
CA ARG A 137 -6.04 8.66 -11.53
C ARG A 137 -5.89 7.69 -10.35
N PRO A 138 -6.83 6.75 -10.15
CA PRO A 138 -6.83 5.85 -9.00
C PRO A 138 -5.82 4.72 -9.15
N ILE A 139 -4.85 4.61 -8.23
CA ILE A 139 -3.78 3.60 -8.28
C ILE A 139 -4.13 2.34 -7.49
N PHE A 140 -4.78 2.48 -6.33
CA PHE A 140 -5.19 1.35 -5.49
C PHE A 140 -6.33 0.56 -6.10
N THR A 141 -7.15 1.18 -6.95
CA THR A 141 -8.18 0.44 -7.72
C THR A 141 -7.56 -0.66 -8.62
N ASP A 142 -6.33 -0.48 -9.09
CA ASP A 142 -5.61 -1.47 -9.91
C ASP A 142 -4.79 -2.47 -9.07
N ILE A 143 -4.66 -2.25 -7.76
CA ILE A 143 -3.84 -3.07 -6.85
C ILE A 143 -4.73 -4.11 -6.18
N LEU A 144 -4.81 -5.31 -6.76
CA LEU A 144 -5.62 -6.39 -6.20
C LEU A 144 -5.02 -6.96 -4.91
N VAL A 145 -5.80 -6.92 -3.83
CA VAL A 145 -5.44 -7.53 -2.54
C VAL A 145 -6.09 -8.90 -2.35
N PRO A 146 -5.45 -9.81 -1.58
CA PRO A 146 -6.08 -11.08 -1.20
C PRO A 146 -7.40 -10.81 -0.48
N HIS A 147 -8.48 -11.40 -0.96
CA HIS A 147 -9.74 -11.35 -0.24
C HIS A 147 -9.60 -12.15 1.06
N PRO A 148 -10.17 -11.69 2.18
CA PRO A 148 -10.25 -12.51 3.38
C PRO A 148 -10.97 -13.80 3.01
N THR A 149 -10.30 -14.95 3.10
CA THR A 149 -10.98 -16.24 2.96
C THR A 149 -12.03 -16.30 4.06
N MET A 150 -13.31 -16.23 3.69
CA MET A 150 -14.41 -16.51 4.60
C MET A 150 -14.22 -17.94 5.12
N ALA A 151 -13.67 -18.06 6.33
CA ALA A 151 -13.67 -19.32 7.05
C ALA A 151 -15.12 -19.59 7.45
N PHE A 152 -15.86 -20.26 6.59
CA PHE A 152 -17.13 -20.87 6.98
C PHE A 152 -16.81 -21.93 8.05
N CYS A 153 -16.89 -21.53 9.32
CA CYS A 153 -16.98 -22.47 10.42
C CYS A 153 -18.36 -23.14 10.32
N LEU A 154 -18.45 -24.24 9.56
CA LEU A 154 -19.62 -25.12 9.62
C LEU A 154 -19.70 -25.69 11.05
N PRO A 155 -20.82 -25.49 11.78
CA PRO A 155 -21.01 -26.14 13.07
C PRO A 155 -20.97 -27.65 12.85
N THR A 156 -20.08 -28.35 13.55
CA THR A 156 -20.10 -29.80 13.59
C THR A 156 -21.36 -30.23 14.32
N ALA A 157 -22.38 -30.67 13.57
CA ALA A 157 -23.54 -31.32 14.14
C ALA A 157 -23.06 -32.57 14.88
N LYS A 158 -23.29 -32.62 16.21
CA LYS A 158 -23.11 -33.84 16.99
C LYS A 158 -24.23 -34.80 16.60
N CYS A 159 -23.90 -35.87 15.89
CA CYS A 159 -24.82 -36.99 15.70
C CYS A 159 -24.97 -37.73 17.05
N ALA A 160 -26.23 -37.95 17.45
CA ALA A 160 -26.62 -38.77 18.59
C ALA A 160 -26.74 -40.25 18.20
#